data_AF-A0A1J3DAX8-F1
#
_entry.id   AF-A0A1J3DAX8-F1
#
_cell.length_a   1.000
_cell.length_b   1.000
_cell.length_c   1.000
_cell.angle_alpha   90.00
_cell.angle_beta   90.00
_cell.angle_gamma   90.00
#
_symmetry.space_group_name_H-M   'P 1'
#
loop_
_entity.id
_entity.type
_entity.pdbx_description
1 polymer ?
#
loop_
_entity_poly.entity_id
_entity_poly.type
_entity_poly.pdbx_seq_one_letter_code
_entity_poly.pdbx_strand_id
1 'polypeptide(L)'
;GRTLLKLDRFLRTLIGAGEERDGVYYFKDVMAARIHRAVADSDSTLWHQRLGHPSSSVLSSLPLFSGVSKPVCSGPCDVCFRAKQTREVFS
;
A
#
# COMPACT_ATOMS: atom_id res chain seq x y z
N GLY A 1 -21.56 23.08 8.07
CA GLY A 1 -20.37 22.60 8.79
C GLY A 1 -19.27 23.64 8.75
N ARG A 2 -18.32 23.59 9.67
CA ARG A 2 -17.08 24.38 9.59
C ARG A 2 -16.15 23.76 8.54
N THR A 3 -15.42 24.58 7.79
CA THR A 3 -14.45 24.11 6.79
C THR A 3 -13.02 24.27 7.32
N LEU A 4 -12.25 23.17 7.32
CA LEU A 4 -10.84 23.15 7.69
C LEU A 4 -10.00 23.09 6.41
N LEU A 5 -9.05 24.03 6.29
CA LEU A 5 -8.11 24.07 5.18
C LEU A 5 -6.71 23.75 5.70
N LYS A 6 -6.08 22.71 5.13
CA LYS A 6 -4.68 22.36 5.41
C LYS A 6 -3.81 22.89 4.28
N LEU A 7 -2.87 23.76 4.63
CA LEU A 7 -1.90 24.34 3.71
C LEU A 7 -0.55 23.66 3.90
N ASP A 8 0.18 23.44 2.79
CA ASP A 8 1.60 23.13 2.85
C ASP A 8 2.36 24.33 3.47
N ARG A 9 3.25 24.04 4.41
CA ARG A 9 4.01 25.06 5.14
C ARG A 9 5.01 25.80 4.25
N PHE A 10 5.51 25.14 3.20
CA PHE A 10 6.57 25.70 2.35
C PHE A 10 5.99 26.50 1.18
N LEU A 11 4.98 25.97 0.49
CA LEU A 11 4.43 26.59 -0.72
C LEU A 11 3.12 27.35 -0.47
N ARG A 12 2.54 27.25 0.74
CA ARG A 12 1.19 27.74 1.06
C ARG A 12 0.11 27.20 0.11
N THR A 13 0.38 26.07 -0.53
CA THR A 13 -0.56 25.38 -1.41
C THR A 13 -1.61 24.65 -0.57
N LEU A 14 -2.88 24.75 -0.95
CA LEU A 14 -3.95 23.96 -0.31
C LEU A 14 -3.73 22.47 -0.61
N ILE A 15 -3.44 21.69 0.43
CA ILE A 15 -3.20 20.24 0.32
C ILE A 15 -4.37 19.41 0.84
N GLY A 16 -5.36 20.04 1.46
CA GLY A 16 -6.58 19.35 1.86
C GLY A 16 -7.65 20.29 2.37
N ALA A 17 -8.90 20.00 2.02
CA ALA A 17 -10.07 20.66 2.58
C ALA A 17 -10.94 19.60 3.29
N GLY A 18 -11.44 19.92 4.47
CA GLY A 18 -12.36 19.07 5.21
C GLY A 18 -13.58 19.83 5.69
N GLU A 19 -14.72 19.17 5.80
CA GLU A 19 -15.92 19.70 6.42
C GLU A 19 -16.19 18.96 7.74
N GLU A 20 -16.40 19.71 8.81
CA GLU A 20 -16.91 19.18 10.07
C GLU A 20 -18.42 18.91 9.96
N ARG A 21 -18.83 17.70 10.31
CA ARG A 21 -20.23 17.29 10.49
C ARG A 21 -20.33 16.50 11.79
N ASP A 22 -21.16 16.97 12.71
CA ASP A 22 -21.46 16.32 13.99
C ASP A 22 -20.21 15.91 14.79
N GLY A 23 -19.17 16.77 14.81
CA GLY A 23 -17.91 16.52 15.52
C GLY A 23 -16.90 15.63 14.78
N VAL A 24 -17.23 15.14 13.57
CA VAL A 24 -16.35 14.34 12.71
C VAL A 24 -15.92 15.17 11.50
N TYR A 25 -14.63 15.12 11.16
CA TYR A 25 -14.08 15.83 10.00
C TYR A 25 -14.07 14.92 8.77
N TYR A 26 -14.82 15.33 7.73
CA TYR A 26 -14.89 14.65 6.44
C TYR A 26 -13.95 15.34 5.45
N PHE A 27 -13.02 14.60 4.87
CA PHE A 27 -12.21 15.11 3.78
C PHE A 27 -13.09 15.36 2.54
N LYS A 28 -13.22 16.63 2.14
CA LYS A 28 -13.86 17.02 0.88
C LYS A 28 -12.74 17.18 -0.13
N ASP A 29 -12.51 16.11 -0.87
CA ASP A 29 -11.52 16.07 -1.93
C ASP A 29 -11.82 17.16 -2.97
N VAL A 30 -10.86 18.04 -3.26
CA VAL A 30 -11.02 19.07 -4.30
C VAL A 30 -10.62 18.52 -5.67
N MET A 31 -9.94 17.37 -5.79
CA MET A 31 -9.68 16.76 -7.08
C MET A 31 -9.58 15.25 -6.88
N ALA A 32 -10.57 14.53 -7.42
CA ALA A 32 -10.64 13.07 -7.48
C ALA A 32 -9.27 12.43 -7.28
N ALA A 33 -9.07 11.81 -6.11
CA ALA A 33 -7.86 11.07 -5.77
C ALA A 33 -7.29 10.41 -7.03
N ARG A 34 -6.18 10.94 -7.54
CA ARG A 34 -5.47 10.30 -8.65
C ARG A 34 -4.94 8.99 -8.09
N ILE A 35 -5.70 7.92 -8.29
CA ILE A 35 -5.26 6.57 -7.98
C ILE A 35 -4.13 6.29 -8.98
N HIS A 36 -2.90 6.48 -8.53
CA HIS A 36 -1.72 6.12 -9.30
C HIS A 36 -1.68 4.59 -9.36
N ARG A 37 -2.26 4.02 -10.41
CA ARG A 37 -2.21 2.59 -10.66
C ARG A 37 -0.77 2.26 -11.02
N ALA A 38 -0.07 1.60 -10.11
CA ALA A 38 1.22 1.05 -10.42
C ALA A 38 1.02 -0.17 -11.33
N VAL A 39 1.73 -0.20 -12.45
CA VAL A 39 1.77 -1.38 -13.33
C VAL A 39 2.88 -2.27 -12.80
N ALA A 40 2.54 -3.50 -12.41
CA ALA A 40 3.53 -4.49 -11.99
C ALA A 40 4.22 -5.11 -13.21
N ASP A 41 4.92 -4.29 -14.00
CA ASP A 41 5.47 -4.71 -15.29
C ASP A 41 6.61 -5.73 -15.18
N SER A 42 7.15 -5.99 -13.99
CA SER A 42 8.25 -6.98 -13.89
C SER A 42 8.64 -7.48 -12.52
N ASP A 43 8.34 -6.77 -11.42
CA ASP A 43 8.99 -7.08 -10.14
C ASP A 43 8.02 -7.54 -9.04
N SER A 44 7.67 -8.83 -9.08
CA SER A 44 6.89 -9.48 -8.01
C SER A 44 7.64 -9.48 -6.67
N THR A 45 8.98 -9.44 -6.66
CA THR A 45 9.76 -9.40 -5.42
C THR A 45 9.67 -8.05 -4.73
N LEU A 46 9.66 -6.96 -5.51
CA LEU A 46 9.44 -5.61 -5.00
C LEU A 46 8.05 -5.47 -4.36
N TRP A 47 7.02 -5.98 -5.02
CA TRP A 47 5.65 -5.92 -4.49
C TRP A 47 5.44 -6.84 -3.29
N HIS A 48 6.08 -8.02 -3.28
CA HIS A 48 6.14 -8.87 -2.10
C HIS A 48 6.70 -8.09 -0.89
N GLN A 49 7.79 -7.34 -1.05
CA GLN A 49 8.35 -6.52 0.03
C GLN A 49 7.43 -5.34 0.41
N ARG A 50 6.95 -4.57 -0.58
CA ARG A 50 6.13 -3.37 -0.35
C ARG A 50 4.78 -3.65 0.32
N LEU A 51 4.20 -4.83 0.07
CA LEU A 51 2.90 -5.23 0.60
C LEU A 51 2.99 -6.02 1.91
N GLY A 52 4.18 -6.13 2.52
CA GLY A 52 4.34 -6.78 3.81
C GLY A 52 4.49 -8.31 3.71
N HIS A 53 5.26 -8.78 2.74
CA HIS A 53 5.61 -10.19 2.56
C HIS A 53 4.41 -11.15 2.40
N PRO A 54 3.39 -10.83 1.57
CA PRO A 54 2.30 -11.77 1.31
C PRO A 54 2.80 -13.04 0.63
N SER A 55 2.07 -14.15 0.81
CA SER A 55 2.36 -15.38 0.07
C SER A 55 2.20 -15.16 -1.43
N SER A 56 2.89 -15.97 -2.24
CA SER A 56 2.81 -15.89 -3.71
C SER A 56 1.35 -16.00 -4.21
N SER A 57 0.52 -16.85 -3.59
CA SER A 57 -0.90 -17.00 -3.94
C SER A 57 -1.71 -15.72 -3.69
N VAL A 58 -1.48 -15.04 -2.56
CA VAL A 58 -2.15 -13.77 -2.23
C VAL A 58 -1.65 -12.65 -3.14
N LEU A 59 -0.35 -12.66 -3.47
CA LEU A 59 0.22 -11.65 -4.36
C LEU A 59 -0.30 -11.82 -5.80
N SER A 60 -0.50 -13.06 -6.24
CA SER A 60 -1.03 -13.41 -7.57
C SER A 60 -2.50 -13.06 -7.76
N SER A 61 -3.30 -13.00 -6.69
CA SER A 61 -4.72 -12.64 -6.76
C SER A 61 -4.97 -11.14 -6.87
N LEU A 62 -3.93 -10.31 -6.72
CA LEU A 62 -4.08 -8.87 -6.83
C LEU A 62 -4.31 -8.45 -8.28
N PRO A 63 -5.22 -7.48 -8.54
CA PRO A 63 -5.46 -6.94 -9.89
C PRO A 63 -4.21 -6.40 -10.58
N LEU A 64 -3.17 -6.06 -9.81
CA LEU A 64 -1.86 -5.58 -10.30
C LEU A 64 -1.11 -6.64 -11.13
N PHE A 65 -1.34 -7.92 -10.85
CA PHE A 65 -0.65 -9.06 -11.49
C PHE A 65 -1.54 -9.81 -12.48
N SER A 66 -2.78 -9.38 -12.69
CA SER A 66 -3.70 -9.99 -13.64
C SER A 66 -3.16 -9.84 -15.07
N GLY A 67 -2.62 -10.93 -15.63
CA GLY A 67 -2.01 -10.97 -16.96
C GLY A 67 -0.47 -11.00 -16.99
N VAL A 68 0.20 -11.02 -15.82
CA VAL A 68 1.65 -11.21 -15.75
C VAL A 68 1.97 -12.70 -15.93
N SER A 69 2.61 -13.06 -17.04
CA SER A 69 3.00 -14.45 -17.38
C SER A 69 4.18 -14.99 -16.56
N LYS A 70 4.83 -14.13 -15.77
CA LYS A 70 6.00 -14.48 -14.95
C LYS A 70 5.55 -14.98 -13.59
N PRO A 71 6.22 -16.01 -13.04
CA PRO A 71 5.85 -16.52 -11.74
C PRO A 71 5.99 -15.43 -10.68
N VAL A 72 4.95 -15.30 -9.86
CA VAL A 72 4.92 -14.41 -8.72
C VAL A 72 5.87 -14.96 -7.67
N CYS A 73 6.98 -14.26 -7.44
CA CYS A 73 7.99 -14.55 -6.43
C CYS A 73 8.49 -16.01 -6.44
N SER A 74 9.37 -16.37 -7.38
CA SER A 74 10.04 -17.69 -7.39
C SER A 74 11.31 -17.76 -6.53
N GLY A 75 11.81 -16.61 -6.06
CA GLY A 75 13.05 -16.55 -5.27
C GLY A 75 12.81 -16.71 -3.77
N PRO A 76 13.74 -17.30 -3.02
CA PRO A 76 13.70 -17.32 -1.57
C PRO A 76 13.78 -15.88 -1.03
N CYS A 77 12.87 -15.53 -0.11
CA CYS A 77 12.92 -14.28 0.63
C CYS A 77 13.47 -14.55 2.03
N ASP A 78 14.67 -14.05 2.32
CA ASP A 78 15.34 -14.27 3.61
C ASP A 78 14.51 -13.78 4.81
N VAL A 79 13.80 -12.67 4.64
CA VAL A 79 12.92 -12.10 5.67
C VAL A 79 11.78 -13.06 6.00
N CYS A 80 11.14 -13.63 4.98
CA CYS A 80 10.07 -14.63 5.16
C CYS A 80 10.58 -15.88 5.85
N PHE A 81 11.77 -16.35 5.47
CA PHE A 81 12.38 -17.54 6.07
C PHE A 81 12.65 -17.32 7.56
N ARG A 82 13.30 -16.21 7.91
CA ARG A 82 13.60 -15.85 9.31
C ARG A 82 12.33 -15.62 10.14
N ALA A 83 11.29 -15.01 9.55
CA ALA A 83 10.02 -14.79 10.23
C ALA A 83 9.25 -16.08 10.51
N LYS A 84 9.44 -17.12 9.68
CA LYS A 84 8.78 -18.43 9.83
C LYS A 84 9.58 -19.42 10.67
N GLN A 85 10.75 -19.03 11.18
CA GLN A 85 11.54 -19.91 12.03
C GLN A 85 10.80 -20.14 13.36
N THR A 86 10.27 -21.34 13.54
CA THR A 86 9.73 -21.78 14.83
C THR A 86 10.90 -21.98 15.79
N ARG A 87 10.79 -21.48 17.03
CA ARG A 87 11.79 -21.79 18.06
C ARG A 87 11.87 -23.30 18.22
N GLU A 88 13.10 -23.82 18.19
CA GLU A 88 13.38 -25.20 18.57
C GLU A 88 12.80 -25.46 19.97
N VAL A 89 12.24 -26.63 20.21
CA VAL A 89 11.80 -27.01 21.57
C VAL A 89 13.05 -27.15 22.44
N PHE A 90 13.06 -26.48 23.60
CA PHE A 90 14.13 -26.67 24.57
C PHE A 90 14.05 -28.09 25.13
N SER A 91 15.13 -28.86 24.96
CA SER A 91 15.32 -30.19 25.54
C SER A 91 15.55 -30.13 27.05
#